data_AF-A0A838N2H7-F1
#
_entry.id   AF-A0A838N2H7-F1
#
_cell.length_a   1.000
_cell.length_b   1.000
_cell.length_c   1.000
_cell.angle_alpha   90.00
_cell.angle_beta   90.00
_cell.angle_gamma   90.00
#
_symmetry.space_group_name_H-M   'P 1'
#
loop_
_entity.id
_entity.type
_entity.pdbx_description
1 polymer ?
#
loop_
_entity_poly.entity_id
_entity_poly.type
_entity_poly.pdbx_seq_one_letter_code
_entity_poly.pdbx_strand_id
1 'polypeptide(L)'
;MADSSADWRVAGLRQLDRLALSLRELMRTSGEPMTVDVLWSADTPPENRWIPDDSRLQGLMLSEADSEEEDEFDLVLSTRLVLYRNCFPQLLFVLPRPDQREVTPTQSWEDYASTLERQLTAASDGSPKPWRYLRDQSEISLCAREILWHSGKTQDGLVSRYVNRPISRTVSRLLLKLSIAPNAWSISIFVLPISACLLFLRGNDKAFFFGCAIYQLYS
;
A
#
# COMPACT_ATOMS: atom_id res chain seq x y z
N MET A 1 -2.58 -0.12 -16.20
CA MET A 1 -4.03 -0.03 -16.39
C MET A 1 -4.69 0.52 -15.14
N ALA A 2 -5.23 1.73 -15.25
CA ALA A 2 -5.92 2.44 -14.20
C ALA A 2 -7.41 2.59 -14.55
N ASP A 3 -8.27 2.21 -13.62
CA ASP A 3 -9.72 2.45 -13.68
C ASP A 3 -10.17 3.20 -12.41
N SER A 4 -11.45 3.18 -12.08
CA SER A 4 -11.98 3.75 -10.83
C SER A 4 -11.31 3.19 -9.56
N SER A 5 -10.66 2.02 -9.62
CA SER A 5 -9.90 1.46 -8.50
C SER A 5 -8.60 2.20 -8.20
N ALA A 6 -8.10 3.03 -9.12
CA ALA A 6 -6.91 3.85 -8.89
C ALA A 6 -7.02 4.68 -7.60
N ASP A 7 -8.22 5.19 -7.29
CA ASP A 7 -8.46 6.08 -6.14
C ASP A 7 -8.84 5.28 -4.87
N TRP A 8 -9.00 3.96 -4.98
CA TRP A 8 -9.30 3.12 -3.84
C TRP A 8 -8.19 3.19 -2.79
N ARG A 9 -8.58 3.46 -1.54
CA ARG A 9 -7.63 3.61 -0.43
C ARG A 9 -7.50 2.32 0.36
N VAL A 10 -6.36 1.65 0.24
CA VAL A 10 -6.02 0.49 1.08
C VAL A 10 -4.93 0.90 2.06
N ALA A 11 -5.28 0.86 3.35
CA ALA A 11 -4.42 1.32 4.44
C ALA A 11 -3.90 2.77 4.25
N GLY A 12 -4.81 3.68 3.85
CA GLY A 12 -4.56 5.13 3.79
C GLY A 12 -3.88 5.64 2.52
N LEU A 13 -3.41 4.77 1.62
CA LEU A 13 -2.81 5.13 0.33
C LEU A 13 -3.74 4.74 -0.82
N ARG A 14 -3.81 5.57 -1.87
CA ARG A 14 -4.49 5.24 -3.13
C ARG A 14 -3.79 4.08 -3.81
N GLN A 15 -4.52 3.27 -4.57
CA GLN A 15 -3.93 2.10 -5.24
C GLN A 15 -2.84 2.48 -6.23
N LEU A 16 -3.08 3.51 -7.04
CA LEU A 16 -2.09 3.93 -8.04
C LEU A 16 -0.77 4.35 -7.38
N ASP A 17 -0.85 5.18 -6.33
CA ASP A 17 0.32 5.58 -5.53
C ASP A 17 1.04 4.38 -4.91
N ARG A 18 0.25 3.41 -4.38
CA ARG A 18 0.78 2.19 -3.77
C ARG A 18 1.52 1.32 -4.78
N LEU A 19 0.99 1.17 -5.98
CA LEU A 19 1.63 0.41 -7.06
C LEU A 19 2.91 1.10 -7.53
N ALA A 20 2.88 2.41 -7.74
CA ALA A 20 4.07 3.19 -8.10
C ALA A 20 5.18 3.03 -7.05
N LEU A 21 4.85 3.09 -5.76
CA LEU A 21 5.82 2.85 -4.68
C LEU A 21 6.38 1.43 -4.69
N SER A 22 5.55 0.44 -5.04
CA SER A 22 5.98 -0.96 -5.13
C SER A 22 6.92 -1.18 -6.32
N LEU A 23 6.63 -0.58 -7.47
CA LEU A 23 7.50 -0.58 -8.65
C LEU A 23 8.82 0.14 -8.37
N ARG A 24 8.78 1.24 -7.64
CA ARG A 24 9.99 1.95 -7.20
C ARG A 24 10.89 1.09 -6.31
N GLU A 25 10.32 0.25 -5.45
CA GLU A 25 11.06 -0.72 -4.64
C GLU A 25 11.67 -1.83 -5.50
N LEU A 26 10.92 -2.32 -6.50
CA LEU A 26 11.44 -3.28 -7.48
C LEU A 26 12.62 -2.70 -8.25
N MET A 27 12.49 -1.51 -8.83
CA MET A 27 13.53 -0.77 -9.55
C MET A 27 14.80 -0.61 -8.70
N ARG A 28 14.65 -0.31 -7.40
CA ARG A 28 15.78 -0.21 -6.46
C ARG A 28 16.48 -1.55 -6.23
N THR A 29 15.74 -2.64 -6.33
CA THR A 29 16.23 -4.00 -6.05
C THR A 29 16.86 -4.63 -7.28
N SER A 30 16.29 -4.40 -8.48
CA SER A 30 16.88 -4.82 -9.75
C SER A 30 18.08 -3.97 -10.15
N GLY A 31 18.04 -2.66 -9.84
CA GLY A 31 19.04 -1.69 -10.28
C GLY A 31 18.84 -1.22 -11.73
N GLU A 32 17.76 -1.65 -12.38
CA GLU A 32 17.41 -1.28 -13.75
C GLU A 32 16.47 -0.08 -13.77
N PRO A 33 16.65 0.90 -14.68
CA PRO A 33 15.70 1.98 -14.86
C PRO A 33 14.36 1.42 -15.34
N MET A 34 13.27 2.05 -14.88
CA MET A 34 11.91 1.63 -15.23
C MET A 34 11.08 2.85 -15.62
N THR A 35 10.42 2.74 -16.77
CA THR A 35 9.38 3.66 -17.22
C THR A 35 8.03 3.05 -16.92
N VAL A 36 7.09 3.86 -16.46
CA VAL A 36 5.76 3.43 -16.06
C VAL A 36 4.74 4.37 -16.67
N ASP A 37 3.95 3.84 -17.60
CA ASP A 37 2.89 4.60 -18.26
C ASP A 37 1.52 4.22 -17.70
N VAL A 38 0.77 5.24 -17.30
CA VAL A 38 -0.55 5.08 -16.71
C VAL A 38 -1.58 5.10 -17.83
N LEU A 39 -1.97 3.91 -18.25
CA LEU A 39 -3.06 3.73 -19.21
C LEU A 39 -4.42 3.73 -18.50
N TRP A 40 -5.18 4.82 -18.65
CA TRP A 40 -6.52 5.00 -18.07
C TRP A 40 -7.61 4.30 -18.89
N SER A 41 -8.60 3.76 -18.20
CA SER A 41 -9.85 3.29 -18.82
C SER A 41 -10.58 4.45 -19.50
N ALA A 42 -11.17 4.19 -20.68
CA ALA A 42 -11.98 5.16 -21.40
C ALA A 42 -13.14 5.72 -20.56
N ASP A 43 -13.67 4.91 -19.63
CA ASP A 43 -14.75 5.31 -18.73
C ASP A 43 -14.31 6.28 -17.62
N THR A 44 -13.00 6.48 -17.44
CA THR A 44 -12.47 7.39 -16.41
C THR A 44 -12.30 8.78 -17.02
N PRO A 45 -13.07 9.79 -16.56
CA PRO A 45 -13.02 11.11 -17.16
C PRO A 45 -11.71 11.83 -16.78
N PRO A 46 -11.19 12.74 -17.64
CA PRO A 46 -9.87 13.35 -17.46
C PRO A 46 -9.66 14.04 -16.10
N GLU A 47 -10.69 14.64 -15.52
CA GLU A 47 -10.64 15.28 -14.20
C GLU A 47 -10.34 14.32 -13.03
N ASN A 48 -10.58 13.03 -13.23
CA ASN A 48 -10.32 11.97 -12.25
C ASN A 48 -9.01 11.22 -12.54
N ARG A 49 -8.25 11.64 -13.56
CA ARG A 49 -6.94 11.08 -13.89
C ARG A 49 -5.85 11.86 -13.18
N TRP A 50 -4.84 11.17 -12.67
CA TRP A 50 -3.66 11.80 -12.08
C TRP A 50 -2.44 10.90 -12.20
N ILE A 51 -1.27 11.51 -12.19
CA ILE A 51 -0.01 10.78 -12.04
C ILE A 51 0.43 10.93 -10.58
N PRO A 52 0.87 9.85 -9.91
CA PRO A 52 1.39 9.94 -8.55
C PRO A 52 2.56 10.93 -8.44
N ASP A 53 2.39 11.95 -7.62
CA ASP A 53 3.43 12.95 -7.32
C ASP A 53 3.85 12.80 -5.85
N ASP A 54 4.84 11.95 -5.61
CA ASP A 54 5.41 11.72 -4.28
C ASP A 54 6.94 11.74 -4.39
N SER A 55 7.58 12.49 -3.50
CA SER A 55 9.05 12.59 -3.43
C SER A 55 9.78 11.24 -3.38
N ARG A 56 9.12 10.18 -2.87
CA ARG A 56 9.68 8.83 -2.79
C ARG A 56 9.77 8.14 -4.15
N LEU A 57 9.03 8.64 -5.14
CA LEU A 57 9.02 8.13 -6.52
C LEU A 57 10.15 8.71 -7.37
N GLN A 58 11.00 9.59 -6.82
CA GLN A 58 12.17 10.12 -7.52
C GLN A 58 13.01 8.99 -8.16
N GLY A 59 13.25 9.16 -9.47
CA GLY A 59 13.96 8.21 -10.32
C GLY A 59 13.07 7.22 -11.08
N LEU A 60 11.78 7.12 -10.74
CA LEU A 60 10.79 6.41 -11.56
C LEU A 60 10.22 7.39 -12.60
N MET A 61 10.33 7.06 -13.89
CA MET A 61 9.71 7.86 -14.95
C MET A 61 8.24 7.47 -15.05
N LEU A 62 7.35 8.38 -14.63
CA LEU A 62 5.90 8.18 -14.65
C LEU A 62 5.29 9.12 -15.67
N SER A 63 4.53 8.57 -16.61
CA SER A 63 3.81 9.33 -17.63
C SER A 63 2.37 8.82 -17.78
N GLU A 64 1.50 9.61 -18.41
CA GLU A 64 0.19 9.13 -18.87
C GLU A 64 0.37 8.65 -20.30
N ALA A 65 -0.06 7.42 -20.59
CA ALA A 65 0.06 6.84 -21.93
C ALA A 65 -0.83 7.64 -22.90
N ASP A 66 -0.29 8.01 -24.06
CA ASP A 66 -1.08 8.63 -25.10
C ASP A 66 -1.96 7.57 -25.78
N SER A 67 -3.25 7.88 -25.95
CA SER A 67 -4.18 6.98 -26.63
C SER A 67 -3.93 6.87 -28.14
N GLU A 68 -3.11 7.77 -28.70
CA GLU A 68 -2.80 7.84 -30.13
C GLU A 68 -1.46 7.16 -30.50
N GLU A 69 -0.58 6.89 -29.54
CA GLU A 69 0.72 6.24 -29.78
C GLU A 69 0.65 4.71 -29.57
N GLU A 70 1.24 3.96 -30.49
CA GLU A 70 1.40 2.51 -30.36
C GLU A 70 2.64 2.21 -29.52
N ASP A 71 2.45 2.12 -28.20
CA ASP A 71 3.52 1.80 -27.26
C ASP A 71 3.65 0.28 -27.02
N GLU A 72 4.89 -0.21 -27.01
CA GLU A 72 5.23 -1.56 -26.57
C GLU A 72 5.47 -1.57 -25.05
N PHE A 73 4.73 -2.41 -24.33
CA PHE A 73 4.88 -2.56 -22.88
C PHE A 73 5.56 -3.89 -22.55
N ASP A 74 6.54 -3.90 -21.64
CA ASP A 74 7.11 -5.15 -21.13
C ASP A 74 6.18 -5.86 -20.13
N LEU A 75 5.41 -5.08 -19.36
CA LEU A 75 4.59 -5.56 -18.26
C LEU A 75 3.35 -4.69 -18.06
N VAL A 76 2.19 -5.33 -17.94
CA VAL A 76 0.92 -4.65 -17.66
C VAL A 76 0.41 -5.00 -16.27
N LEU A 77 0.12 -3.97 -15.47
CA LEU A 77 -0.44 -4.09 -14.13
C LEU A 77 -1.80 -3.39 -14.03
N SER A 78 -2.68 -3.90 -13.17
CA SER A 78 -3.97 -3.28 -12.84
C SER A 78 -3.92 -2.57 -11.49
N THR A 79 -4.59 -1.43 -11.38
CA THR A 79 -4.81 -0.71 -10.11
C THR A 79 -5.61 -1.50 -9.08
N ARG A 80 -6.29 -2.59 -9.46
CA ARG A 80 -6.97 -3.50 -8.53
C ARG A 80 -6.01 -4.43 -7.78
N LEU A 81 -4.73 -4.44 -8.15
CA LEU A 81 -3.73 -5.32 -7.57
C LEU A 81 -3.14 -4.73 -6.29
N VAL A 82 -3.32 -5.43 -5.17
CA VAL A 82 -2.67 -5.09 -3.91
C VAL A 82 -1.40 -5.89 -3.73
N LEU A 83 -0.27 -5.19 -3.75
CA LEU A 83 1.05 -5.76 -3.54
C LEU A 83 1.46 -5.71 -2.06
N TYR A 84 2.03 -6.83 -1.59
CA TYR A 84 2.75 -6.91 -0.32
C TYR A 84 4.26 -6.98 -0.58
N ARG A 85 5.08 -7.02 0.48
CA ARG A 85 6.54 -7.07 0.36
C ARG A 85 7.01 -8.31 -0.40
N ASN A 86 8.04 -8.15 -1.22
CA ASN A 86 8.71 -9.23 -1.98
C ASN A 86 7.77 -10.06 -2.87
N CYS A 87 6.75 -9.43 -3.45
CA CYS A 87 5.72 -10.12 -4.21
C CYS A 87 6.06 -10.34 -5.69
N PHE A 88 6.90 -9.48 -6.27
CA PHE A 88 7.18 -9.46 -7.71
C PHE A 88 7.65 -10.80 -8.29
N PRO A 89 8.58 -11.55 -7.65
CA PRO A 89 8.98 -12.84 -8.20
C PRO A 89 7.81 -13.80 -8.42
N GLN A 90 6.85 -13.85 -7.49
CA GLN A 90 5.66 -14.70 -7.63
C GLN A 90 4.62 -14.12 -8.58
N LEU A 91 4.53 -12.79 -8.64
CA LEU A 91 3.60 -12.09 -9.50
C LEU A 91 3.98 -12.24 -10.99
N LEU A 92 5.27 -12.15 -11.31
CA LEU A 92 5.78 -12.26 -12.69
C LEU A 92 5.49 -13.62 -13.34
N PHE A 93 5.29 -14.68 -12.55
CA PHE A 93 4.88 -16.00 -13.08
C PHE A 93 3.40 -16.06 -13.47
N VAL A 94 2.60 -15.13 -12.99
CA VAL A 94 1.13 -15.13 -13.18
C VAL A 94 0.70 -14.07 -14.18
N LEU A 95 1.43 -12.96 -14.27
CA LEU A 95 1.08 -11.89 -15.18
C LEU A 95 1.18 -12.37 -16.64
N PRO A 96 0.19 -12.02 -17.47
CA PRO A 96 0.31 -12.21 -18.90
C PRO A 96 1.48 -11.36 -19.36
N ARG A 97 2.43 -12.00 -20.04
CA ARG A 97 3.37 -11.23 -20.84
C ARG A 97 2.57 -10.71 -22.03
N PRO A 98 2.61 -9.41 -22.31
CA PRO A 98 2.09 -8.93 -23.58
C PRO A 98 2.75 -9.78 -24.66
N ASP A 99 1.92 -10.46 -25.45
CA ASP A 99 2.35 -11.00 -26.73
C ASP A 99 2.96 -9.81 -27.49
N GLN A 100 3.99 -9.99 -28.31
CA GLN A 100 4.63 -8.93 -29.12
C GLN A 100 3.68 -8.35 -30.20
N ARG A 101 2.40 -8.21 -29.88
CA ARG A 101 1.35 -7.60 -30.68
C ARG A 101 1.17 -6.18 -30.17
N GLU A 102 1.41 -5.24 -31.08
CA GLU A 102 1.18 -3.80 -30.91
C GLU A 102 -0.17 -3.56 -30.22
N VAL A 103 -0.13 -2.97 -29.02
CA VAL A 103 -1.31 -2.74 -28.17
C VAL A 103 -1.92 -1.41 -28.61
N THR A 104 -2.93 -1.44 -29.49
CA THR A 104 -3.67 -0.21 -29.83
C THR A 104 -4.55 0.21 -28.64
N PRO A 105 -4.41 1.43 -28.06
CA PRO A 105 -4.81 1.72 -26.67
C PRO A 105 -6.29 1.54 -26.30
N THR A 106 -7.23 1.57 -27.26
CA THR A 106 -8.67 1.56 -26.94
C THR A 106 -9.33 0.19 -27.13
N GLN A 107 -9.12 -0.47 -28.28
CA GLN A 107 -9.70 -1.80 -28.55
C GLN A 107 -8.95 -2.94 -27.85
N SER A 108 -7.63 -2.81 -27.66
CA SER A 108 -6.85 -3.83 -26.97
C SER A 108 -6.96 -3.74 -25.44
N TRP A 109 -7.32 -2.57 -24.90
CA TRP A 109 -7.41 -2.37 -23.44
C TRP A 109 -8.43 -3.30 -22.79
N GLU A 110 -9.63 -3.42 -23.34
CA GLU A 110 -10.69 -4.27 -22.76
C GLU A 110 -10.31 -5.76 -22.82
N ASP A 111 -9.69 -6.19 -23.92
CA ASP A 111 -9.22 -7.56 -24.10
C ASP A 111 -8.07 -7.91 -23.14
N TYR A 112 -7.09 -7.02 -23.00
CA TYR A 112 -6.00 -7.19 -22.04
C TYR A 112 -6.49 -7.09 -20.60
N ALA A 113 -7.35 -6.13 -20.27
CA ALA A 113 -7.91 -5.95 -18.94
C ALA A 113 -8.71 -7.19 -18.51
N SER A 114 -9.58 -7.70 -19.38
CA SER A 114 -10.38 -8.90 -19.10
C SER A 114 -9.52 -10.17 -19.00
N THR A 115 -8.44 -10.27 -19.77
CA THR A 115 -7.49 -11.40 -19.70
C THR A 115 -6.69 -11.34 -18.40
N LEU A 116 -6.17 -10.17 -18.05
CA LEU A 116 -5.46 -9.90 -16.82
C LEU A 116 -6.34 -10.19 -15.59
N GLU A 117 -7.58 -9.68 -15.60
CA GLU A 117 -8.56 -9.91 -14.53
C GLU A 117 -8.82 -11.40 -14.34
N ARG A 118 -9.09 -12.15 -15.41
CA ARG A 118 -9.33 -13.59 -15.34
C ARG A 118 -8.13 -14.34 -14.75
N GLN A 119 -6.91 -14.04 -15.22
CA GLN A 119 -5.69 -14.72 -14.74
C GLN A 119 -5.38 -14.38 -13.28
N LEU A 120 -5.41 -13.09 -12.92
CA LEU A 120 -5.15 -12.64 -11.55
C LEU A 120 -6.21 -13.14 -10.57
N THR A 121 -7.48 -13.18 -10.99
CA THR A 121 -8.57 -13.71 -10.17
C THR A 121 -8.39 -15.21 -9.93
N ALA A 122 -8.19 -15.99 -10.99
CA ALA A 122 -7.96 -17.43 -10.88
C ALA A 122 -6.72 -17.76 -10.04
N ALA A 123 -5.66 -16.96 -10.17
CA ALA A 123 -4.45 -17.13 -9.39
C ALA A 123 -4.59 -16.59 -7.95
N SER A 124 -5.44 -15.60 -7.68
CA SER A 124 -5.69 -15.10 -6.32
C SER A 124 -6.53 -16.10 -5.51
N ASP A 125 -7.36 -16.90 -6.16
CA ASP A 125 -8.16 -17.94 -5.53
C ASP A 125 -7.29 -19.17 -5.25
N GLY A 126 -6.67 -19.22 -4.06
CA GLY A 126 -5.81 -20.34 -3.68
C GLY A 126 -5.01 -20.11 -2.40
N SER A 127 -3.76 -20.59 -2.40
CA SER A 127 -2.83 -20.42 -1.28
C SER A 127 -2.55 -18.94 -0.98
N PRO A 128 -2.20 -18.58 0.27
CA PRO A 128 -1.88 -17.20 0.61
C PRO A 128 -0.68 -16.73 -0.21
N LYS A 129 -0.90 -15.70 -1.04
CA LYS A 129 0.12 -15.06 -1.89
C LYS A 129 0.56 -13.71 -1.32
N PRO A 130 1.79 -13.26 -1.60
CA PRO A 130 2.27 -11.93 -1.25
C PRO A 130 1.67 -10.84 -2.16
N TRP A 131 0.56 -11.11 -2.84
CA TRP A 131 -0.23 -10.16 -3.61
C TRP A 131 -1.68 -10.63 -3.63
N ARG A 132 -2.64 -9.73 -3.87
CA ARG A 132 -4.06 -10.05 -3.95
C ARG A 132 -4.73 -9.18 -5.02
N TYR A 133 -5.64 -9.75 -5.79
CA TYR A 133 -6.47 -9.00 -6.72
C TYR A 133 -7.80 -8.63 -6.05
N LEU A 134 -8.15 -7.34 -6.07
CA LEU A 134 -9.42 -6.85 -5.52
C LEU A 134 -10.49 -6.83 -6.61
N ARG A 135 -11.58 -7.58 -6.41
CA ARG A 135 -12.71 -7.56 -7.35
C ARG A 135 -13.62 -6.38 -7.08
N ASP A 136 -13.76 -6.05 -5.81
CA ASP A 136 -14.72 -5.06 -5.33
C ASP A 136 -14.16 -4.25 -4.16
N GLN A 137 -14.71 -3.05 -3.99
CA GLN A 137 -14.33 -2.13 -2.91
C GLN A 137 -14.58 -2.73 -1.51
N SER A 138 -15.54 -3.64 -1.36
CA SER A 138 -15.83 -4.33 -0.08
C SER A 138 -14.63 -5.13 0.46
N GLU A 139 -13.75 -5.62 -0.42
CA GLU A 139 -12.57 -6.42 -0.06
C GLU A 139 -11.43 -5.56 0.54
N ILE A 140 -11.46 -4.24 0.35
CA ILE A 140 -10.45 -3.30 0.87
C ILE A 140 -10.28 -3.44 2.38
N SER A 141 -11.39 -3.58 3.11
CA SER A 141 -11.37 -3.64 4.57
C SER A 141 -10.64 -4.89 5.08
N LEU A 142 -10.85 -6.03 4.41
CA LEU A 142 -10.19 -7.30 4.71
C LEU A 142 -8.70 -7.24 4.33
N CYS A 143 -8.40 -6.71 3.15
CA CYS A 143 -7.03 -6.57 2.67
C CYS A 143 -6.19 -5.62 3.55
N ALA A 144 -6.76 -4.48 3.95
CA ALA A 144 -6.10 -3.56 4.89
C ALA A 144 -5.78 -4.25 6.24
N ARG A 145 -6.67 -5.11 6.73
CA ARG A 145 -6.44 -5.92 7.93
C ARG A 145 -5.31 -6.93 7.74
N GLU A 146 -5.26 -7.61 6.59
CA GLU A 146 -4.19 -8.55 6.24
C GLU A 146 -2.82 -7.83 6.16
N ILE A 147 -2.74 -6.67 5.51
CA ILE A 147 -1.51 -5.86 5.45
C ILE A 147 -1.00 -5.55 6.86
N LEU A 148 -1.87 -5.06 7.74
CA LEU A 148 -1.50 -4.75 9.13
C LEU A 148 -1.11 -6.00 9.93
N TRP A 149 -1.71 -7.15 9.60
CA TRP A 149 -1.35 -8.41 10.23
C TRP A 149 0.09 -8.81 9.88
N HIS A 150 0.42 -8.77 8.59
CA HIS A 150 1.73 -9.18 8.05
C HIS A 150 2.83 -8.12 8.20
N SER A 151 2.51 -6.88 8.54
CA SER A 151 3.49 -5.79 8.71
C SER A 151 4.38 -5.88 9.96
N GLY A 152 4.08 -6.77 10.91
CA GLY A 152 4.87 -6.82 12.14
C GLY A 152 6.11 -7.69 12.01
N LYS A 153 7.22 -7.25 12.61
CA LYS A 153 8.53 -7.89 12.51
C LYS A 153 8.52 -9.26 13.19
N THR A 154 9.20 -10.25 12.62
CA THR A 154 9.38 -11.58 13.21
C THR A 154 10.33 -11.57 14.42
N GLN A 155 11.14 -10.52 14.57
CA GLN A 155 12.08 -10.31 15.66
C GLN A 155 11.49 -9.63 16.92
N ASP A 156 10.18 -9.37 16.95
CA ASP A 156 9.53 -8.75 18.12
C ASP A 156 9.59 -9.70 19.33
N GLY A 157 10.03 -9.17 20.48
CA GLY A 157 10.02 -9.90 21.75
C GLY A 157 8.61 -10.31 22.20
N LEU A 158 8.50 -11.24 23.16
CA LEU A 158 7.21 -11.77 23.65
C LEU A 158 6.21 -10.67 24.06
N VAL A 159 6.67 -9.67 24.82
CA VAL A 159 5.84 -8.53 25.26
C VAL A 159 5.37 -7.72 24.05
N SER A 160 6.28 -7.39 23.13
CA SER A 160 5.96 -6.66 21.90
C SER A 160 4.93 -7.42 21.05
N ARG A 161 5.03 -8.74 20.99
CA ARG A 161 4.16 -9.60 20.15
C ARG A 161 2.74 -9.76 20.70
N TYR A 162 2.61 -9.95 22.01
CA TYR A 162 1.31 -10.26 22.64
C TYR A 162 0.61 -9.06 23.29
N VAL A 163 1.35 -8.01 23.67
CA VAL A 163 0.78 -6.82 24.33
C VAL A 163 0.83 -5.61 23.39
N ASN A 164 2.01 -5.23 22.89
CA ASN A 164 2.12 -4.01 22.11
C ASN A 164 1.48 -4.17 20.72
N ARG A 165 1.62 -5.32 20.06
CA ARG A 165 1.08 -5.56 18.70
C ARG A 165 -0.44 -5.40 18.57
N PRO A 166 -1.29 -5.98 19.45
CA PRO A 166 -2.73 -5.74 19.37
C PRO A 166 -3.10 -4.27 19.64
N ILE A 167 -2.41 -3.60 20.55
CA ILE A 167 -2.62 -2.17 20.86
C ILE A 167 -2.20 -1.32 19.64
N SER A 168 -0.95 -1.47 19.18
CA SER A 168 -0.40 -0.75 18.03
C SER A 168 -1.23 -0.97 16.77
N ARG A 169 -1.72 -2.19 16.48
CA ARG A 169 -2.60 -2.43 15.32
C ARG A 169 -3.95 -1.72 15.43
N THR A 170 -4.45 -1.52 16.64
CA THR A 170 -5.70 -0.79 16.89
C THR A 170 -5.48 0.71 16.73
N VAL A 171 -4.38 1.22 17.29
CA VAL A 171 -3.94 2.60 17.11
C VAL A 171 -3.63 2.89 15.64
N SER A 172 -2.91 2.02 14.92
CA SER A 172 -2.65 2.17 13.48
C SER A 172 -3.94 2.15 12.67
N ARG A 173 -4.94 1.32 13.00
CA ARG A 173 -6.25 1.38 12.32
C ARG A 173 -6.97 2.71 12.54
N LEU A 174 -6.84 3.27 13.74
CA LEU A 174 -7.41 4.59 14.05
C LEU A 174 -6.64 5.70 13.33
N LEU A 175 -5.31 5.64 13.35
CA LEU A 175 -4.44 6.59 12.66
C LEU A 175 -4.61 6.54 11.15
N LEU A 176 -4.83 5.37 10.54
CA LEU A 176 -5.10 5.30 9.10
C LEU A 176 -6.43 5.95 8.68
N LYS A 177 -7.35 6.18 9.63
CA LYS A 177 -8.58 6.94 9.40
C LYS A 177 -8.40 8.45 9.63
N LEU A 178 -7.33 8.85 10.31
CA LEU A 178 -7.01 10.24 10.60
C LEU A 178 -5.87 10.65 9.66
N SER A 179 -6.01 11.70 8.84
CA SER A 179 -4.94 12.18 7.97
C SER A 179 -3.80 12.87 8.76
N ILE A 180 -3.28 12.22 9.79
CA ILE A 180 -2.23 12.72 10.67
C ILE A 180 -0.90 12.21 10.13
N ALA A 181 0.01 13.14 9.81
CA ALA A 181 1.35 12.81 9.37
C ALA A 181 2.09 12.02 10.47
N PRO A 182 2.92 11.01 10.12
CA PRO A 182 3.63 10.17 11.10
C PRO A 182 4.42 10.99 12.14
N ASN A 183 5.01 12.11 11.71
CA ASN A 183 5.81 12.99 12.56
C ASN A 183 4.98 13.69 13.65
N ALA A 184 3.71 14.01 13.35
CA ALA A 184 2.82 14.61 14.35
C ALA A 184 2.50 13.62 15.48
N TRP A 185 2.41 12.33 15.16
CA TRP A 185 2.24 11.29 16.18
C TRP A 185 3.49 11.11 17.05
N SER A 186 4.67 11.12 16.43
CA SER A 186 5.95 11.06 17.15
C SER A 186 6.15 12.22 18.12
N ILE A 187 5.69 13.42 17.79
CA ILE A 187 5.72 14.58 18.70
C ILE A 187 4.65 14.44 19.78
N SER A 188 3.45 13.97 19.42
CA SER A 188 2.33 13.83 20.37
C SER A 188 2.63 12.81 21.47
N ILE A 189 3.33 11.71 21.14
CA ILE A 189 3.66 10.65 22.12
C ILE A 189 4.66 11.12 23.18
N PHE A 190 5.42 12.19 22.90
CA PHE A 190 6.39 12.80 23.83
C PHE A 190 5.73 13.47 25.05
N VAL A 191 4.43 13.78 24.97
CA VAL A 191 3.66 14.34 26.09
C VAL A 191 3.47 13.31 27.21
N LEU A 192 3.43 12.02 26.87
CA LEU A 192 3.23 10.92 27.84
C LEU A 192 4.36 10.79 28.87
N PRO A 193 5.66 10.69 28.48
CA PRO A 193 6.75 10.62 29.47
C PRO A 193 6.88 11.89 30.31
N ILE A 194 6.59 13.07 29.74
CA ILE A 194 6.56 14.33 30.49
C ILE A 194 5.45 14.29 31.55
N SER A 195 4.26 13.82 31.19
CA SER A 195 3.13 13.67 32.11
C SER A 195 3.42 12.65 33.22
N ALA A 196 4.06 11.53 32.87
CA ALA A 196 4.50 10.53 33.85
C ALA A 196 5.53 11.11 34.83
N CYS A 197 6.50 11.88 34.33
CA CYS A 197 7.50 12.57 35.17
C CYS A 197 6.83 13.54 36.15
N LEU A 198 5.89 14.37 35.69
CA LEU A 198 5.13 15.29 36.54
C LEU A 198 4.32 14.57 37.63
N LEU A 199 3.79 13.38 37.33
CA LEU A 199 3.10 12.55 38.31
C LEU A 199 4.05 11.91 39.33
N PHE A 200 5.23 11.46 38.91
CA PHE A 200 6.24 10.97 39.84
C PHE A 200 6.74 12.07 40.78
N LEU A 201 6.89 13.30 40.29
CA LEU A 201 7.29 14.45 41.11
C LEU A 201 6.26 14.83 42.18
N ARG A 202 4.98 14.42 42.06
CA ARG A 202 3.96 14.66 43.09
C ARG A 202 4.14 13.82 44.35
N GLY A 203 4.91 12.72 44.31
CA GLY A 203 5.28 11.94 45.49
C GLY A 203 4.15 11.17 46.20
N ASN A 204 2.94 11.13 45.64
CA ASN A 204 1.80 10.41 46.21
C ASN A 204 1.66 9.02 45.58
N ASP A 205 1.25 8.01 46.36
CA ASP A 205 1.09 6.61 45.89
C ASP A 205 0.19 6.48 44.67
N LYS A 206 -0.93 7.23 44.65
CA LYS A 206 -1.84 7.28 43.49
C LYS A 206 -1.17 7.87 42.26
N ALA A 207 -0.39 8.94 42.43
CA ALA A 207 0.31 9.60 41.33
C ALA A 207 1.43 8.69 40.79
N PHE A 208 2.11 7.95 41.67
CA PHE A 208 3.11 6.96 41.29
C PHE A 208 2.49 5.83 40.44
N PHE A 209 1.35 5.26 40.88
CA PHE A 209 0.64 4.22 40.12
C PHE A 209 0.23 4.70 38.72
N PHE A 210 -0.39 5.88 38.61
CA PHE A 210 -0.77 6.44 37.31
C PHE A 210 0.45 6.84 36.45
N GLY A 211 1.54 7.31 37.07
CA GLY A 211 2.81 7.59 36.40
C GLY A 211 3.39 6.32 35.78
N CYS A 212 3.41 5.20 36.50
CA CYS A 212 3.82 3.90 35.98
C CYS A 212 2.92 3.43 34.83
N ALA A 213 1.61 3.58 34.94
CA ALA A 213 0.67 3.20 33.88
C ALA A 213 0.90 4.01 32.59
N ILE A 214 1.11 5.32 32.70
CA ILE A 214 1.39 6.20 31.55
C ILE A 214 2.76 5.88 30.94
N TYR A 215 3.78 5.66 31.77
CA TYR A 215 5.11 5.28 31.30
C TYR A 215 5.08 3.92 30.57
N GLN A 216 4.35 2.94 31.10
CA GLN A 216 4.17 1.64 30.45
C GLN A 216 3.42 1.74 29.13
N LEU A 217 2.52 2.71 28.98
CA LEU A 217 1.80 2.97 27.73
C LEU A 217 2.68 3.65 26.66
N TYR A 218 3.71 4.38 27.09
CA TYR A 218 4.73 4.96 26.21
C TYR A 218 5.78 3.93 25.76
N SER A 219 6.15 3.00 26.64
CA SER A 219 7.23 2.01 26.44
C SER A 219 6.88 0.86 25.50
#